data_AF-A0A0S8B0W1-F1
#
_entry.id   AF-A0A0S8B0W1-F1
#
_cell.length_a   1.000
_cell.length_b   1.000
_cell.length_c   1.000
_cell.angle_alpha   90.00
_cell.angle_beta   90.00
_cell.angle_gamma   90.00
#
_symmetry.space_group_name_H-M   'P 1'
#
loop_
_entity.id
_entity.type
_entity.pdbx_description
1 polymer ?
#
loop_
_entity_poly.entity_id
_entity_poly.type
_entity_poly.pdbx_seq_one_letter_code
_entity_poly.pdbx_strand_id
1 'polypeptide(L)'
;MQSRITITIPSDLVEAADARARSLDRSRSWVLVEALRRYLGAGAAVSEPRVAYQAGIGTYRRAQLEADLSLSPEQRVKEAQRTAMVVPRHGARGHDQLLTFDTYEDYLQWQREQAVR
;
A
#
# COMPACT_ATOMS: atom_id res chain seq x y z
N MET A 1 -16.17 35.53 0.01
CA MET A 1 -15.04 36.38 -0.43
C MET A 1 -14.21 35.59 -1.44
N GLN A 2 -13.71 36.24 -2.50
CA GLN A 2 -12.83 35.61 -3.50
C GLN A 2 -11.43 36.23 -3.41
N SER A 3 -10.40 35.39 -3.43
CA SER A 3 -8.99 35.82 -3.44
C SER A 3 -8.38 35.53 -4.81
N ARG A 4 -7.64 36.49 -5.37
CA ARG A 4 -6.95 36.35 -6.66
C ARG A 4 -5.48 36.03 -6.44
N ILE A 5 -5.00 34.96 -7.05
CA ILE A 5 -3.59 34.56 -7.02
C ILE A 5 -3.07 34.36 -8.44
N THR A 6 -1.77 34.60 -8.64
CA THR A 6 -1.05 34.26 -9.87
C THR A 6 -0.03 33.18 -9.51
N ILE A 7 -0.02 32.08 -10.27
CA ILE A 7 0.91 30.98 -10.09
C ILE A 7 1.60 30.66 -11.40
N THR A 8 2.86 30.25 -11.33
CA THR A 8 3.58 29.69 -12.48
C THR A 8 3.47 28.18 -12.42
N ILE A 9 2.94 27.57 -13.46
CA ILE A 9 2.81 26.11 -13.59
C ILE A 9 3.31 25.65 -14.96
N PRO A 10 3.76 24.39 -15.08
CA PRO A 10 4.11 23.79 -16.36
C PRO A 10 3.04 23.96 -17.44
N SER A 11 3.44 24.19 -18.69
CA SER A 11 2.52 24.49 -19.80
C SER A 11 1.63 23.31 -20.18
N ASP A 12 2.15 22.09 -20.08
CA ASP A 12 1.41 20.84 -20.28
C ASP A 12 0.23 20.69 -19.29
N LEU A 13 0.41 21.10 -18.04
CA LEU A 13 -0.68 21.11 -17.06
C LEU A 13 -1.75 22.15 -17.38
N VAL A 14 -1.37 23.31 -17.94
CA VAL A 14 -2.33 24.31 -18.41
C VAL A 14 -3.18 23.75 -19.55
N GLU A 15 -2.53 23.12 -20.53
CA GLU A 15 -3.21 22.50 -21.68
C GLU A 15 -4.16 21.37 -21.25
N ALA A 16 -3.72 20.51 -20.32
CA ALA A 16 -4.55 19.46 -19.74
C ALA A 16 -5.77 20.03 -19.00
N ALA A 17 -5.59 21.09 -18.22
CA ALA A 17 -6.68 21.76 -17.52
C ALA A 17 -7.68 22.40 -18.50
N ASP A 18 -7.21 23.02 -19.57
CA ASP A 18 -8.05 23.64 -20.61
C ASP A 18 -8.81 22.58 -21.45
N ALA A 19 -8.19 21.45 -21.75
CA ALA A 19 -8.88 20.31 -22.37
C ALA A 19 -9.99 19.77 -21.45
N ARG A 20 -9.70 19.61 -20.16
CA ARG A 20 -10.67 19.13 -19.18
C ARG A 20 -11.82 20.12 -18.99
N ALA A 21 -11.52 21.41 -18.91
CA ALA A 21 -12.50 22.49 -18.81
C ALA A 21 -13.50 22.47 -19.98
N ARG A 22 -12.99 22.33 -21.22
CA ARG A 22 -13.83 22.18 -22.42
C ARG A 22 -14.73 20.96 -22.37
N SER A 23 -14.19 19.80 -21.97
CA SER A 23 -14.99 18.56 -21.89
C SER A 23 -16.11 18.60 -20.85
N LEU A 24 -15.99 19.47 -19.83
CA LEU A 24 -16.95 19.58 -18.74
C LEU A 24 -17.88 20.79 -18.89
N ASP A 25 -17.71 21.62 -19.93
CA ASP A 25 -18.36 22.91 -20.09
C ASP A 25 -18.21 23.79 -18.83
N ARG A 26 -16.96 23.91 -18.35
CA ARG A 26 -16.60 24.68 -17.13
C ARG A 26 -15.40 25.59 -17.40
N SER A 27 -15.19 26.55 -16.50
CA SER A 27 -13.99 27.39 -16.54
C SER A 27 -12.75 26.62 -16.04
N ARG A 28 -11.57 26.99 -16.54
CA ARG A 28 -10.29 26.47 -16.06
C ARG A 28 -10.13 26.65 -14.55
N SER A 29 -10.49 27.80 -14.00
CA SER A 29 -10.41 28.05 -12.56
C SER A 29 -11.29 27.10 -11.76
N TRP A 30 -12.46 26.71 -12.29
CA TRP A 30 -13.31 25.70 -11.66
C TRP A 30 -12.60 24.34 -11.60
N VAL A 31 -11.96 23.91 -12.70
CA VAL A 31 -11.22 22.64 -12.76
C VAL A 31 -10.07 22.62 -11.75
N LEU A 32 -9.30 23.71 -11.68
CA LEU A 32 -8.16 23.82 -10.75
C LEU A 32 -8.62 23.83 -9.28
N VAL A 33 -9.69 24.56 -8.96
CA VAL A 33 -10.26 24.58 -7.59
C VAL A 33 -10.82 23.21 -7.21
N GLU A 34 -11.48 22.52 -8.13
CA GLU A 34 -12.04 21.20 -7.88
C GLU A 34 -10.93 20.15 -7.68
N ALA A 35 -9.87 20.21 -8.48
CA ALA A 35 -8.69 19.38 -8.28
C ALA A 35 -8.04 19.62 -6.90
N LEU A 36 -7.89 20.89 -6.50
CA LEU A 36 -7.35 21.24 -5.20
C LEU A 36 -8.25 20.77 -4.05
N ARG A 37 -9.57 20.89 -4.18
CA ARG A 37 -10.53 20.36 -3.19
C ARG A 37 -10.41 18.86 -3.03
N ARG A 38 -10.29 18.12 -4.13
CA ARG A 38 -10.10 16.66 -4.09
C ARG A 38 -8.77 16.30 -3.48
N TYR A 39 -7.70 17.01 -3.83
CA TYR A 39 -6.38 16.79 -3.26
C TYR A 39 -6.35 17.04 -1.75
N LEU A 40 -6.95 18.14 -1.29
CA LEU A 40 -6.99 18.50 0.13
C LEU A 40 -8.02 17.67 0.93
N GLY A 41 -9.10 17.22 0.28
CA GLY A 41 -10.16 16.42 0.89
C GLY A 41 -9.85 14.92 0.91
N ALA A 42 -9.01 14.44 -0.01
CA ALA A 42 -8.44 13.10 0.02
C ALA A 42 -7.26 13.10 1.01
N GLY A 43 -7.57 13.08 2.31
CA GLY A 43 -6.56 12.76 3.32
C GLY A 43 -5.87 11.46 2.93
N ALA A 44 -4.54 11.49 2.81
CA ALA A 44 -3.61 10.44 2.36
C ALA A 44 -4.26 9.06 2.15
N ALA A 45 -5.02 8.90 1.06
CA ALA A 45 -5.62 7.64 0.72
C ALA A 45 -4.53 6.79 0.08
N VAL A 46 -3.93 5.92 0.88
CA VAL A 46 -3.07 4.84 0.39
C VAL A 46 -3.93 3.96 -0.52
N SER A 47 -3.83 4.19 -1.82
CA SER A 47 -4.49 3.36 -2.82
C SER A 47 -3.66 2.10 -3.00
N GLU A 48 -3.93 1.08 -2.19
CA GLU A 48 -3.44 -0.27 -2.48
C GLU A 48 -4.00 -0.74 -3.83
N PRO A 49 -3.18 -1.33 -4.72
CA PRO A 49 -3.69 -1.93 -5.93
C PRO A 49 -4.71 -3.01 -5.56
N ARG A 50 -5.96 -2.81 -5.96
CA ARG A 50 -7.05 -3.75 -5.72
C ARG A 50 -6.82 -5.00 -6.56
N VAL A 51 -6.05 -5.94 -6.03
CA VAL A 51 -5.91 -7.26 -6.64
C VAL A 51 -7.30 -7.89 -6.63
N ALA A 52 -7.81 -8.26 -7.81
CA ALA A 52 -9.08 -8.96 -7.91
C ALA A 52 -8.93 -10.33 -7.22
N TYR A 53 -9.41 -10.44 -5.98
CA TYR A 53 -9.47 -11.72 -5.28
C TYR A 53 -10.37 -12.65 -6.10
N GLN A 54 -9.78 -13.68 -6.70
CA GLN A 54 -10.57 -14.75 -7.30
C GLN A 54 -11.39 -15.42 -6.19
N ALA A 55 -12.68 -15.65 -6.45
CA ALA A 55 -13.55 -16.27 -5.47
C ALA A 55 -13.10 -17.72 -5.19
N GLY A 56 -12.76 -18.01 -3.94
CA GLY A 56 -12.37 -19.34 -3.47
C GLY A 56 -10.86 -19.53 -3.31
N ILE A 57 -10.49 -20.62 -2.64
CA ILE A 57 -9.10 -20.90 -2.23
C ILE A 57 -8.27 -21.66 -3.29
N GLY A 58 -8.86 -22.04 -4.43
CA GLY A 58 -8.21 -22.87 -5.44
C GLY A 58 -8.12 -24.36 -5.04
N THR A 59 -7.93 -25.24 -6.02
CA THR A 59 -7.95 -26.71 -5.83
C THR A 59 -6.78 -27.20 -4.96
N TYR A 60 -5.59 -26.64 -5.16
CA TYR A 60 -4.40 -26.99 -4.39
C TYR A 60 -4.51 -26.63 -2.91
N ARG A 61 -4.96 -25.40 -2.60
CA ARG A 61 -5.13 -24.98 -1.20
C ARG A 61 -6.23 -25.76 -0.49
N ARG A 62 -7.29 -26.12 -1.21
CA ARG A 62 -8.37 -26.97 -0.68
C ARG A 62 -7.84 -28.35 -0.28
N ALA A 63 -7.13 -29.04 -1.17
CA ALA A 63 -6.54 -30.35 -0.89
C ALA A 63 -5.57 -30.29 0.31
N GLN A 64 -4.77 -29.23 0.42
CA GLN A 64 -3.90 -29.02 1.59
C GLN A 64 -4.71 -28.89 2.89
N LEU A 65 -5.81 -28.13 2.90
CA LEU A 65 -6.63 -27.96 4.09
C LEU A 65 -7.35 -29.26 4.48
N GLU A 66 -7.81 -30.04 3.50
CA GLU A 66 -8.38 -31.37 3.75
C GLU A 66 -7.36 -32.32 4.40
N ALA A 67 -6.12 -32.31 3.91
CA ALA A 67 -5.02 -33.05 4.50
C ALA A 67 -4.70 -32.55 5.93
N ASP A 68 -4.60 -31.24 6.13
CA ASP A 68 -4.31 -30.66 7.45
C ASP A 68 -5.42 -30.99 8.45
N LEU A 69 -6.69 -30.92 8.06
CA LEU A 69 -7.83 -31.22 8.94
C LEU A 69 -7.92 -32.70 9.36
N SER A 70 -7.24 -33.61 8.66
CA SER A 70 -7.11 -35.01 9.06
C SER A 70 -6.12 -35.21 10.23
N LEU A 71 -5.29 -34.20 10.52
CA LEU A 71 -4.32 -34.21 11.61
C LEU A 71 -4.93 -33.69 12.92
N SER A 72 -4.36 -34.11 14.06
CA SER A 72 -4.66 -33.46 15.33
C SER A 72 -4.29 -31.97 15.30
N PRO A 73 -4.90 -31.12 16.15
CA PRO A 73 -4.51 -29.71 16.25
C PRO A 73 -3.00 -29.50 16.44
N GLU A 74 -2.36 -30.31 17.28
CA GLU A 74 -0.91 -30.23 17.56
C GLU A 74 -0.07 -30.64 16.35
N GLN A 75 -0.52 -31.66 15.61
CA GLN A 75 0.16 -32.12 14.41
C GLN A 75 0.08 -31.09 13.29
N ARG A 76 -1.06 -30.40 13.11
CA ARG A 76 -1.20 -29.29 12.16
C ARG A 76 -0.18 -28.18 12.43
N VAL A 77 0.01 -27.80 13.70
CA VAL A 77 0.98 -26.78 14.09
C VAL A 77 2.41 -27.22 13.77
N LYS A 78 2.76 -28.48 14.06
CA LYS A 78 4.10 -29.03 13.76
C LYS A 78 4.39 -29.09 12.26
N GLU A 79 3.42 -29.52 11.45
CA GLU A 79 3.58 -29.53 9.98
C GLU A 79 3.66 -28.13 9.39
N ALA A 80 2.87 -27.18 9.89
CA ALA A 80 2.94 -25.79 9.47
C ALA A 80 4.32 -25.17 9.79
N GLN A 81 4.86 -25.44 10.98
CA GLN A 81 6.21 -25.01 11.37
C GLN A 81 7.27 -25.63 10.46
N ARG A 82 7.20 -26.94 10.19
CA ARG A 82 8.15 -27.61 9.28
C ARG A 82 8.11 -26.99 7.88
N THR A 83 6.91 -26.73 7.36
CA THR A 83 6.73 -26.07 6.06
C THR A 83 7.34 -24.68 6.04
N ALA A 84 7.13 -23.88 7.09
CA ALA A 84 7.70 -22.54 7.22
C ALA A 84 9.24 -22.54 7.32
N MET A 85 9.85 -23.61 7.82
CA MET A 85 11.30 -23.77 7.89
C MET A 85 11.93 -24.21 6.57
N VAL A 86 11.20 -24.97 5.74
CA VAL A 86 11.70 -25.52 4.47
C VAL A 86 11.56 -24.53 3.31
N VAL A 87 10.52 -23.69 3.34
CA VAL A 87 10.38 -22.62 2.34
C VAL A 87 11.58 -21.69 2.50
N PRO A 88 12.46 -21.53 1.49
CA PRO A 88 13.48 -20.50 1.56
C PRO A 88 12.75 -19.21 1.87
N ARG A 89 13.21 -18.47 2.89
CA ARG A 89 12.82 -17.07 3.07
C ARG A 89 13.08 -16.42 1.74
N HIS A 90 12.07 -16.34 0.90
CA HIS A 90 12.12 -15.56 -0.31
C HIS A 90 12.39 -14.18 0.24
N GLY A 91 13.64 -13.72 0.05
CA GLY A 91 14.10 -12.43 0.50
C GLY A 91 12.98 -11.46 0.20
N ALA A 92 12.55 -10.76 1.26
CA ALA A 92 11.46 -9.80 1.22
C ALA A 92 11.49 -9.08 -0.12
N ARG A 93 10.60 -9.48 -1.03
CA ARG A 93 10.43 -8.74 -2.27
C ARG A 93 9.72 -7.47 -1.84
N GLY A 94 10.53 -6.44 -1.59
CA GLY A 94 10.17 -5.04 -1.63
C GLY A 94 8.87 -4.67 -0.93
N HIS A 95 8.87 -4.73 0.39
CA HIS A 95 8.14 -3.74 1.16
C HIS A 95 9.16 -3.08 2.07
N ASP A 96 9.55 -1.85 1.74
CA ASP A 96 10.32 -0.97 2.59
C ASP A 96 9.64 -0.91 3.96
N GLN A 97 10.16 -1.68 4.92
CA GLN A 97 9.88 -1.41 6.31
C GLN A 97 10.75 -0.21 6.68
N LEU A 98 10.18 0.97 6.55
CA LEU A 98 10.73 2.17 7.17
C LEU A 98 10.70 1.95 8.69
N LEU A 99 11.83 1.53 9.24
CA LEU A 99 12.06 1.53 10.69
C LEU A 99 12.25 2.97 11.12
N THR A 100 11.21 3.55 11.70
CA THR A 100 11.28 4.84 12.37
C THR A 100 11.45 4.63 13.86
N PHE A 101 12.30 5.44 14.49
CA PHE A 101 12.52 5.44 15.93
C PHE A 101 12.03 6.76 16.49
N ASP A 102 11.28 6.70 17.58
CA ASP A 102 10.75 7.89 18.25
C ASP A 102 11.89 8.66 18.94
N THR A 103 12.94 7.97 19.38
CA THR A 103 14.15 8.56 19.97
C THR A 103 15.45 7.91 19.47
N TYR A 104 16.56 8.60 19.68
CA TYR A 104 17.90 8.08 19.34
C TYR A 104 18.30 6.85 20.18
N GLU A 105 17.80 6.72 21.41
CA GLU A 105 18.11 5.57 22.27
C GLU A 105 17.41 4.28 21.80
N ASP A 106 16.22 4.39 21.21
CA ASP A 106 15.49 3.25 20.65
C ASP A 106 16.24 2.63 19.46
N TYR A 107 16.89 3.49 18.65
CA TYR A 107 17.79 3.05 17.58
C TYR A 107 18.99 2.26 18.13
N LEU A 108 19.62 2.76 19.20
CA LEU A 108 20.78 2.08 19.81
C LEU A 108 20.40 0.75 20.47
N GLN A 109 19.21 0.64 21.07
CA GLN A 109 18.73 -0.62 21.62
C GLN A 109 18.45 -1.66 20.53
N TRP A 110 17.74 -1.28 19.48
CA TRP A 110 17.51 -2.14 18.33
C TRP A 110 18.83 -2.64 17.73
N GLN A 111 19.83 -1.77 17.58
CA GLN A 111 21.14 -2.14 17.05
C GLN A 111 21.84 -3.21 17.91
N ARG A 112 21.73 -3.12 19.24
CA ARG A 112 22.29 -4.13 20.16
C ARG A 112 21.57 -5.48 20.06
N GLU A 113 20.25 -5.48 19.90
CA GLU A 113 19.44 -6.70 19.78
C GLU A 113 19.68 -7.44 18.47
N GLN A 114 20.00 -6.73 17.38
CA GLN A 114 20.42 -7.36 16.13
C GLN A 114 21.83 -7.96 16.20
N ALA A 115 22.75 -7.34 16.94
CA ALA A 115 24.13 -7.82 17.06
C ALA A 115 24.29 -9.13 17.86
N VAL A 116 23.24 -9.58 18.55
CA VAL A 116 23.20 -10.83 19.32
C VAL A 116 22.53 -11.98 18.55
N ARG A 117 21.96 -11.72 17.37
CA ARG A 117 21.41 -12.72 16.45
C ARG A 117 22.41 -13.15 15.39
#